data_AF-A0A0B6XGI7-F1
#
_entry.id   AF-A0A0B6XGI7-F1
#
_cell.length_a   1.000
_cell.length_b   1.000
_cell.length_c   1.000
_cell.angle_alpha   90.00
_cell.angle_beta   90.00
_cell.angle_gamma   90.00
#
_symmetry.space_group_name_H-M   'P 1'
#
loop_
_entity.id
_entity.type
_entity.pdbx_description
1 polymer ?
#
loop_
_entity_poly.entity_id
_entity_poly.type
_entity_poly.pdbx_seq_one_letter_code
_entity_poly.pdbx_strand_id
1 'polypeptide(L)'
;MIQRIAVISTMKKPVMVRAVFNNGDLILEDRKILPPKRKAMLDELSKDIPKMVKAGFKVLVDEISGEIAQYIGGLRLRLSDKHHDGRPVIVVAVDRYNELKRQGSIIYPPRGKNLYEISQSLIDVEFNPAGEPVYRVDWESLTPEHILMLLVVYSTMFNNVASDAYINAMQSAAADEPSSLFTSFLNIISAYDKKIENETTKSALTGTRIDENTVIL
;
A
#
# COMPACT_ATOMS: atom_id res chain seq x y z
N MET A 1 -11.81 -5.45 11.49
CA MET A 1 -10.72 -5.96 10.62
C MET A 1 -9.46 -5.17 10.94
N ILE A 2 -8.37 -5.86 11.29
CA ILE A 2 -7.10 -5.20 11.62
C ILE A 2 -6.32 -5.02 10.32
N GLN A 3 -5.89 -3.80 10.02
CA GLN A 3 -5.00 -3.53 8.90
C GLN A 3 -3.63 -3.10 9.43
N ARG A 4 -2.58 -3.76 8.95
CA ARG A 4 -1.19 -3.42 9.26
C ARG A 4 -0.61 -2.67 8.08
N ILE A 5 -0.04 -1.51 8.33
CA ILE A 5 0.33 -0.54 7.30
C ILE A 5 1.79 -0.14 7.51
N ALA A 6 2.53 -0.02 6.42
CA ALA A 6 3.84 0.62 6.40
C ALA A 6 3.88 1.60 5.23
N VAL A 7 4.29 2.83 5.51
CA VAL A 7 4.43 3.87 4.49
C VAL A 7 5.86 4.36 4.50
N ILE A 8 6.44 4.45 3.30
CA ILE A 8 7.78 4.97 3.06
C ILE A 8 7.62 6.18 2.14
N SER A 9 8.17 7.34 2.52
CA SER A 9 8.32 8.47 1.61
C SER A 9 9.78 8.67 1.31
N THR A 10 10.09 8.83 0.02
CA THR A 10 11.44 9.15 -0.47
C THR A 10 11.58 10.63 -0.81
N MET A 11 10.50 11.41 -0.67
CA MET A 11 10.44 12.83 -1.00
C MET A 11 11.08 13.68 0.11
N LYS A 12 11.88 14.68 -0.30
CA LYS A 12 12.68 15.56 0.58
C LYS A 12 13.66 14.76 1.46
N LYS A 13 13.20 14.19 2.57
CA LYS A 13 13.99 13.36 3.49
C LYS A 13 13.36 11.98 3.58
N PRO A 14 14.10 10.91 3.24
CA PRO A 14 13.57 9.56 3.32
C PRO A 14 13.16 9.17 4.73
N VAL A 15 11.90 8.81 4.88
CA VAL A 15 11.30 8.45 6.17
C VAL A 15 10.30 7.32 5.99
N MET A 16 10.08 6.57 7.06
CA MET A 16 9.11 5.49 7.11
C MET A 16 8.30 5.61 8.40
N VAL A 17 7.03 5.20 8.34
CA VAL A 17 6.22 4.98 9.53
C VAL A 17 5.46 3.66 9.39
N ARG A 18 5.21 3.02 10.53
CA ARG A 18 4.31 1.88 10.63
C ARG A 18 3.05 2.31 11.35
N ALA A 19 1.94 1.74 10.95
CA ALA A 19 0.65 2.02 11.56
C ALA A 19 -0.21 0.76 11.61
N VAL A 20 -1.14 0.75 12.56
CA VAL A 20 -2.18 -0.27 12.66
C VAL A 20 -3.53 0.44 12.69
N PHE A 21 -4.43 0.05 11.80
CA PHE A 21 -5.82 0.46 11.83
C PHE A 21 -6.66 -0.67 12.42
N ASN A 22 -7.28 -0.41 13.57
CA ASN A 22 -8.06 -1.41 14.30
C ASN A 22 -9.29 -0.77 14.92
N ASN A 23 -10.48 -1.33 14.65
CA ASN A 23 -11.76 -0.89 15.22
C ASN A 23 -12.04 0.62 15.12
N GLY A 24 -11.60 1.25 14.01
CA GLY A 24 -11.79 2.68 13.78
C GLY A 24 -10.60 3.53 14.25
N ASP A 25 -9.74 3.01 15.12
CA ASP A 25 -8.56 3.71 15.60
C ASP A 25 -7.34 3.47 14.71
N LEU A 26 -6.69 4.56 14.35
CA LEU A 26 -5.43 4.57 13.61
C LEU A 26 -4.28 4.85 14.58
N ILE A 27 -3.47 3.83 14.85
CA ILE A 27 -2.33 3.90 15.77
C ILE A 27 -1.05 4.02 14.94
N LEU A 28 -0.32 5.12 15.11
CA LEU A 28 0.97 5.36 14.47
C LEU A 28 2.12 5.03 15.41
N GLU A 29 3.13 4.34 14.87
CA GLU A 29 4.42 4.17 15.55
C GLU A 29 5.34 5.38 15.32
N ASP A 30 6.45 5.43 16.06
CA ASP A 30 7.51 6.41 15.82
C ASP A 30 8.05 6.30 14.39
N ARG A 31 8.29 7.44 13.75
CA ARG A 31 8.92 7.44 12.43
C ARG A 31 10.35 6.93 12.52
N LYS A 32 10.76 6.24 11.46
CA LYS A 32 12.12 5.83 11.20
C LYS A 32 12.72 6.70 10.10
N ILE A 33 13.84 7.35 10.39
CA ILE A 33 14.60 8.09 9.38
C ILE A 33 15.39 7.07 8.58
N LEU A 34 15.31 7.15 7.25
CA LEU A 34 16.01 6.26 6.35
C LEU A 34 17.27 6.93 5.77
N PRO A 35 18.29 6.14 5.39
CA PRO A 35 19.49 6.67 4.75
C PRO A 35 19.14 7.43 3.46
N PRO A 36 19.72 8.61 3.21
CA PRO A 36 19.41 9.39 2.00
C PRO A 36 19.98 8.75 0.72
N LYS A 37 21.05 7.95 0.85
CA LYS A 37 21.66 7.25 -0.30
C LYS A 37 20.82 6.02 -0.65
N ARG A 38 20.36 5.94 -1.91
CA ARG A 38 19.50 4.86 -2.41
C ARG A 38 19.99 3.45 -2.06
N LYS A 39 21.26 3.14 -2.30
CA LYS A 39 21.82 1.81 -1.99
C LYS A 39 21.67 1.45 -0.51
N ALA A 40 22.09 2.36 0.38
CA ALA A 40 21.98 2.15 1.82
C ALA A 40 20.52 2.06 2.29
N MET A 41 19.62 2.84 1.68
CA MET A 41 18.19 2.75 1.94
C MET A 41 17.62 1.38 1.56
N LEU A 42 17.95 0.88 0.37
CA LEU A 42 17.50 -0.43 -0.10
C LEU A 42 18.07 -1.55 0.79
N ASP A 43 19.35 -1.48 1.15
CA ASP A 43 19.98 -2.44 2.06
C ASP A 43 19.27 -2.48 3.43
N GLU A 44 18.77 -1.33 3.90
CA GLU A 44 18.01 -1.25 5.14
C GLU A 44 16.57 -1.76 5.01
N LEU A 45 15.85 -1.34 3.96
CA LEU A 45 14.46 -1.74 3.74
C LEU A 45 14.33 -3.25 3.44
N SER A 46 15.30 -3.84 2.75
CA SER A 46 15.29 -5.25 2.35
C SER A 46 15.33 -6.23 3.52
N LYS A 47 15.77 -5.78 4.71
CA LYS A 47 15.87 -6.63 5.89
C LYS A 47 14.51 -6.94 6.51
N ASP A 48 13.60 -5.96 6.48
CA ASP A 48 12.36 -5.97 7.25
C ASP A 48 11.12 -5.94 6.37
N ILE A 49 11.11 -5.14 5.29
CA ILE A 49 9.91 -4.93 4.47
C ILE A 49 9.41 -6.21 3.81
N PRO A 50 10.24 -7.08 3.20
CA PRO A 50 9.75 -8.33 2.62
C PRO A 50 9.09 -9.26 3.65
N LYS A 51 9.54 -9.24 4.91
CA LYS A 51 8.91 -10.00 6.01
C LYS A 51 7.56 -9.39 6.38
N MET A 52 7.45 -8.06 6.37
CA MET A 52 6.20 -7.35 6.62
C MET A 52 5.17 -7.62 5.53
N VAL A 53 5.58 -7.59 4.25
CA VAL A 53 4.71 -7.94 3.12
C VAL A 53 4.17 -9.36 3.28
N LYS A 54 5.03 -10.35 3.57
CA LYS A 54 4.62 -11.73 3.85
C LYS A 54 3.68 -11.86 5.06
N ALA A 55 3.82 -10.97 6.05
CA ALA A 55 2.94 -10.90 7.21
C ALA A 55 1.63 -10.13 6.95
N GLY A 56 1.33 -9.77 5.70
CA GLY A 56 0.09 -9.12 5.29
C GLY A 56 0.07 -7.60 5.50
N PHE A 57 1.22 -6.95 5.65
CA PHE A 57 1.27 -5.48 5.70
C PHE A 57 0.93 -4.88 4.33
N LYS A 58 0.10 -3.84 4.34
CA LYS A 58 -0.01 -2.91 3.23
C LYS A 58 1.23 -2.01 3.22
N VAL A 59 2.12 -2.22 2.27
CA VAL A 59 3.33 -1.41 2.12
C VAL A 59 3.14 -0.41 0.99
N LEU A 60 3.14 0.87 1.30
CA LEU A 60 3.04 1.97 0.33
C LEU A 60 4.36 2.73 0.25
N VAL A 61 4.77 3.09 -0.96
CA VAL A 61 6.00 3.81 -1.22
C VAL A 61 5.69 5.05 -2.07
N ASP A 62 5.93 6.22 -1.49
CA ASP A 62 5.92 7.49 -2.20
C ASP A 62 7.29 7.73 -2.86
N GLU A 63 7.30 7.53 -4.16
CA GLU A 63 8.44 7.72 -5.05
C GLU A 63 8.01 8.07 -6.47
N ILE A 64 8.93 8.61 -7.25
CA ILE A 64 8.68 9.00 -8.64
C ILE A 64 8.76 7.79 -9.57
N SER A 65 9.86 7.01 -9.50
CA SER A 65 10.20 5.96 -10.47
C SER A 65 9.50 4.62 -10.24
N GLY A 66 9.19 4.25 -9.00
CA GLY A 66 8.58 2.96 -8.67
C GLY A 66 9.59 1.82 -8.44
N GLU A 67 10.88 2.10 -8.58
CA GLU A 67 11.96 1.11 -8.44
C GLU A 67 12.05 0.57 -7.01
N ILE A 68 11.87 1.42 -6.00
CA ILE A 68 12.02 1.03 -4.60
C ILE A 68 10.85 0.12 -4.19
N ALA A 69 9.63 0.51 -4.55
CA ALA A 69 8.41 -0.25 -4.36
C ALA A 69 8.52 -1.63 -4.99
N GLN A 70 8.92 -1.70 -6.26
CA GLN A 70 9.10 -2.95 -6.97
C GLN A 70 10.15 -3.85 -6.29
N TYR A 71 11.27 -3.26 -5.86
CA TYR A 71 12.36 -4.00 -5.23
C TYR A 71 11.97 -4.61 -3.88
N ILE A 72 11.16 -3.91 -3.07
CA ILE A 72 10.78 -4.37 -1.72
C ILE A 72 9.42 -5.07 -1.67
N GLY A 73 8.73 -5.21 -2.80
CA GLY A 73 7.37 -5.78 -2.87
C GLY A 73 6.28 -4.86 -2.32
N GLY A 74 6.50 -3.54 -2.37
CA GLY A 74 5.52 -2.52 -1.98
C GLY A 74 4.73 -1.98 -3.18
N LEU A 75 3.72 -1.16 -2.88
CA LEU A 75 2.95 -0.44 -3.90
C LEU A 75 3.47 0.99 -4.03
N ARG A 76 3.84 1.38 -5.25
CA ARG A 76 4.13 2.78 -5.58
C ARG A 76 2.83 3.58 -5.54
N LEU A 77 2.77 4.62 -4.70
CA LEU A 77 1.62 5.52 -4.62
C LEU A 77 2.08 6.93 -4.31
N ARG A 78 1.62 7.91 -5.09
CA ARG A 78 1.85 9.33 -4.85
C ARG A 78 0.57 10.04 -4.47
N LEU A 79 0.71 11.09 -3.67
CA LEU A 79 -0.39 11.99 -3.33
C LEU A 79 -0.97 12.75 -4.53
N SER A 80 -0.18 12.88 -5.61
CA SER A 80 -0.59 13.46 -6.89
C SER A 80 -1.33 12.48 -7.81
N ASP A 81 -1.32 11.18 -7.49
CA ASP A 81 -2.02 10.19 -8.31
C ASP A 81 -3.54 10.39 -8.20
N LYS A 82 -4.30 9.86 -9.16
CA LYS A 82 -5.77 9.95 -9.16
C LYS A 82 -6.37 8.81 -8.34
N HIS A 83 -7.37 9.14 -7.53
CA HIS A 83 -8.26 8.18 -6.91
C HIS A 83 -9.28 7.65 -7.93
N HIS A 84 -10.03 6.60 -7.56
CA HIS A 84 -10.99 5.96 -8.46
C HIS A 84 -12.16 6.86 -8.88
N ASP A 85 -12.48 7.90 -8.10
CA ASP A 85 -13.48 8.92 -8.40
C ASP A 85 -12.93 10.09 -9.24
N GLY A 86 -11.66 10.03 -9.64
CA GLY A 86 -10.98 11.05 -10.45
C GLY A 86 -10.35 12.18 -9.65
N ARG A 87 -10.63 12.31 -8.34
CA ARG A 87 -9.99 13.33 -7.48
C ARG A 87 -8.53 12.94 -7.18
N PRO A 88 -7.63 13.90 -6.92
CA PRO A 88 -6.29 13.59 -6.44
C PRO A 88 -6.32 12.83 -5.10
N VAL A 89 -5.40 11.87 -4.92
CA VAL A 89 -5.28 11.09 -3.68
C VAL A 89 -5.13 11.98 -2.45
N ILE A 90 -4.40 13.09 -2.56
CA ILE A 90 -4.25 14.06 -1.46
C ILE A 90 -5.58 14.63 -0.96
N VAL A 91 -6.53 14.91 -1.85
CA VAL A 91 -7.84 15.46 -1.48
C VAL A 91 -8.61 14.44 -0.64
N VAL A 92 -8.68 13.21 -1.12
CA VAL A 92 -9.35 12.10 -0.43
C VAL A 92 -8.67 11.79 0.91
N ALA A 93 -7.34 11.82 0.94
CA ALA A 93 -6.57 11.60 2.16
C ALA A 93 -6.81 12.70 3.21
N VAL A 94 -6.92 13.97 2.81
CA VAL A 94 -7.23 15.09 3.70
C VAL A 94 -8.64 14.98 4.26
N ASP A 95 -9.63 14.66 3.42
CA ASP A 95 -11.01 14.42 3.87
C ASP A 95 -11.05 13.35 4.96
N ARG A 96 -10.40 12.21 4.71
CA ARG A 96 -10.34 11.10 5.65
C ARG A 96 -9.53 11.44 6.91
N TYR A 97 -8.46 12.22 6.78
CA TYR A 97 -7.67 12.68 7.92
C TYR A 97 -8.51 13.56 8.84
N ASN A 98 -9.26 14.50 8.27
CA ASN A 98 -10.16 15.38 9.01
C ASN A 98 -11.29 14.60 9.69
N GLU A 99 -11.81 13.57 9.03
CA GLU A 99 -12.80 12.67 9.62
C GLU A 99 -12.25 11.96 10.87
N LEU A 100 -11.11 11.27 10.76
CA LEU A 100 -10.49 10.54 11.87
C LEU A 100 -10.04 11.49 12.99
N LYS A 101 -9.51 12.67 12.64
CA LYS A 101 -9.09 13.71 13.61
C LYS A 101 -10.29 14.20 14.42
N ARG A 102 -11.43 14.47 13.77
CA ARG A 102 -12.67 14.91 14.44
C ARG A 102 -13.29 13.82 15.32
N GLN A 103 -13.14 12.55 14.96
CA GLN A 103 -13.57 11.41 15.76
C GLN A 103 -12.63 11.13 16.96
N GLY A 104 -11.44 11.73 16.99
CA GLY A 104 -10.43 11.45 18.01
C GLY A 104 -9.73 10.10 17.82
N SER A 105 -9.85 9.50 16.63
CA SER A 105 -9.39 8.14 16.33
C SER A 105 -7.95 8.05 15.84
N ILE A 106 -7.19 9.17 15.85
CA ILE A 106 -5.76 9.16 15.49
C ILE A 106 -4.94 9.14 16.77
N ILE A 107 -4.27 8.01 17.01
CA ILE A 107 -3.34 7.82 18.12
C ILE A 107 -1.93 8.08 17.58
N TYR A 108 -1.41 9.25 17.93
CA TYR A 108 -0.08 9.71 17.52
C TYR A 108 1.03 9.01 18.31
N PRO A 109 2.24 8.90 17.73
CA PRO A 109 3.39 8.43 18.49
C PRO A 109 3.70 9.35 19.67
N PRO A 110 4.32 8.83 20.75
CA PRO A 110 4.65 9.62 21.94
C PRO A 110 5.55 10.81 21.62
N ARG A 111 6.41 10.68 20.59
CA ARG A 111 7.32 11.73 20.14
C ARG A 111 6.83 12.31 18.81
N GLY A 112 6.76 13.64 18.74
CA GLY A 112 6.55 14.34 17.47
C GLY A 112 5.09 14.38 16.99
N LYS A 113 4.10 14.34 17.90
CA LYS A 113 2.68 14.56 17.57
C LYS A 113 2.46 15.77 16.65
N ASN A 114 3.08 16.90 16.98
CA ASN A 114 2.93 18.16 16.25
C ASN A 114 3.47 18.10 14.81
N LEU A 115 4.31 17.12 14.48
CA LEU A 115 4.91 16.99 13.15
C LEU A 115 3.93 16.39 12.14
N TYR A 116 2.84 15.78 12.61
CA TYR A 116 1.79 15.18 11.79
C TYR A 116 0.52 16.03 11.73
N GLU A 117 0.57 17.27 12.21
CA GLU A 117 -0.56 18.18 12.15
C GLU A 117 -0.63 18.85 10.78
N ILE A 118 -1.72 18.61 10.06
CA ILE A 118 -1.93 19.13 8.70
C ILE A 118 -2.86 20.33 8.77
N SER A 119 -2.44 21.43 8.14
CA SER A 119 -3.24 22.65 8.03
C SER A 119 -4.45 22.45 7.11
N GLN A 120 -5.58 23.07 7.47
CA GLN A 120 -6.79 23.08 6.63
C GLN A 120 -6.59 23.85 5.32
N SER A 121 -5.64 24.81 5.30
CA SER A 121 -5.33 25.62 4.13
C SER A 121 -4.41 24.91 3.11
N LEU A 122 -4.14 23.62 3.29
CA LEU A 122 -3.30 22.85 2.36
C LEU A 122 -3.92 22.73 0.96
N ILE A 123 -5.25 22.72 0.89
CA ILE A 123 -6.02 22.52 -0.34
C ILE A 123 -7.03 23.65 -0.46
N ASP A 124 -6.96 24.38 -1.56
CA ASP A 124 -8.00 25.30 -2.01
C ASP A 124 -8.80 24.67 -3.15
N VAL A 125 -10.12 24.87 -3.12
CA VAL A 125 -11.04 24.40 -4.15
C VAL A 125 -11.57 25.61 -4.91
N GLU A 126 -11.19 25.72 -6.17
CA GLU A 126 -11.76 26.68 -7.11
C GLU A 126 -12.73 25.96 -8.05
N PHE A 127 -13.66 26.69 -8.66
CA PHE A 127 -14.53 26.13 -9.70
C PHE A 127 -14.15 26.73 -11.05
N ASN A 128 -13.95 25.88 -12.05
CA ASN A 128 -13.74 26.36 -13.41
C ASN A 128 -15.05 26.94 -13.99
N PRO A 129 -15.01 27.63 -15.15
CA PRO A 129 -16.22 28.15 -15.79
C PRO A 129 -17.26 27.08 -16.17
N ALA A 130 -16.87 25.80 -16.23
CA ALA A 130 -17.76 24.67 -16.47
C ALA A 130 -18.41 24.13 -15.18
N GLY A 131 -18.09 24.69 -14.01
CA GLY A 131 -18.61 24.28 -12.70
C GLY A 131 -17.89 23.08 -12.08
N GLU A 132 -16.77 22.64 -12.64
CA GLU A 132 -15.98 21.52 -12.11
C GLU A 132 -14.97 22.01 -11.06
N PRO A 133 -14.76 21.24 -9.98
CA PRO A 133 -13.81 21.60 -8.93
C PRO A 133 -12.36 21.43 -9.42
N VAL A 134 -11.56 22.48 -9.26
CA VAL A 134 -10.12 22.54 -9.50
C VAL A 134 -9.42 22.66 -8.14
N TYR A 135 -8.66 21.63 -7.79
CA TYR A 135 -7.94 21.56 -6.52
C TYR A 135 -6.55 22.18 -6.65
N ARG A 136 -6.31 23.28 -5.93
CA ARG A 136 -4.99 23.90 -5.77
C ARG A 136 -4.36 23.40 -4.48
N VAL A 137 -3.22 22.72 -4.61
CA VAL A 137 -2.52 22.11 -3.47
C VAL A 137 -1.19 22.80 -3.27
N ASP A 138 -0.91 23.24 -2.04
CA ASP A 138 0.39 23.77 -1.65
C ASP A 138 1.37 22.62 -1.36
N TRP A 139 2.04 22.14 -2.41
CA TRP A 139 3.03 21.07 -2.32
C TRP A 139 4.30 21.46 -1.57
N GLU A 140 4.62 22.74 -1.48
CA GLU A 140 5.85 23.22 -0.83
C GLU A 140 5.75 23.09 0.68
N SER A 141 4.58 23.39 1.24
CA SER A 141 4.27 23.27 2.67
C SER A 141 4.31 21.83 3.21
N LEU A 142 4.21 20.81 2.35
CA LEU A 142 4.15 19.41 2.78
C LEU A 142 5.49 18.92 3.33
N THR A 143 5.52 18.57 4.61
CA THR A 143 6.66 17.87 5.22
C THR A 143 6.60 16.37 4.89
N PRO A 144 7.73 15.64 5.00
CA PRO A 144 7.72 14.18 4.88
C PRO A 144 6.71 13.52 5.84
N GLU A 145 6.55 14.06 7.04
CA GLU A 145 5.59 13.59 8.04
C GLU A 145 4.14 13.81 7.60
N HIS A 146 3.81 14.94 6.95
CA HIS A 146 2.49 15.15 6.35
C HIS A 146 2.22 14.11 5.27
N ILE A 147 3.22 13.81 4.42
CA ILE A 147 3.10 12.80 3.37
C ILE A 147 2.82 11.42 3.99
N LEU A 148 3.61 11.03 4.99
CA LEU A 148 3.42 9.77 5.72
C LEU A 148 2.01 9.68 6.32
N MET A 149 1.54 10.72 7.02
CA MET A 149 0.21 10.73 7.63
C MET A 149 -0.89 10.57 6.58
N LEU A 150 -0.84 11.36 5.50
CA LEU A 150 -1.87 11.32 4.45
C LEU A 150 -1.93 9.94 3.77
N LEU A 151 -0.79 9.35 3.45
CA LEU A 151 -0.74 8.03 2.83
C LEU A 151 -1.16 6.91 3.79
N VAL A 152 -0.79 6.99 5.07
CA VAL A 152 -1.27 6.06 6.10
C VAL A 152 -2.79 6.13 6.21
N VAL A 153 -3.35 7.32 6.31
CA VAL A 153 -4.80 7.51 6.40
C VAL A 153 -5.49 7.01 5.13
N TYR A 154 -4.97 7.33 3.96
CA TYR A 154 -5.49 6.85 2.67
C TYR A 154 -5.50 5.32 2.59
N SER A 155 -4.46 4.65 3.12
CA SER A 155 -4.35 3.18 3.11
C SER A 155 -5.48 2.48 3.89
N THR A 156 -6.18 3.18 4.79
CA THR A 156 -7.34 2.64 5.51
C THR A 156 -8.54 2.42 4.60
N MET A 157 -8.66 3.23 3.54
CA MET A 157 -9.73 3.17 2.53
C MET A 157 -9.32 2.38 1.29
N PHE A 158 -8.02 2.28 1.04
CA PHE A 158 -7.46 1.65 -0.14
C PHE A 158 -7.09 0.18 0.11
N ASN A 159 -7.50 -0.71 -0.79
CA ASN A 159 -7.05 -2.11 -0.83
C ASN A 159 -6.34 -2.38 -2.16
N ASN A 160 -5.14 -2.96 -2.10
CA ASN A 160 -4.43 -3.38 -3.29
C ASN A 160 -5.03 -4.72 -3.77
N VAL A 161 -5.93 -4.65 -4.75
CA VAL A 161 -6.61 -5.83 -5.30
C VAL A 161 -5.67 -6.84 -5.96
N ALA A 162 -4.49 -6.40 -6.41
CA ALA A 162 -3.47 -7.26 -7.01
C ALA A 162 -2.51 -7.88 -5.98
N SER A 163 -2.69 -7.58 -4.68
CA SER A 163 -1.82 -8.16 -3.65
C SER A 163 -2.23 -9.58 -3.29
N ASP A 164 -1.26 -10.46 -3.07
CA ASP A 164 -1.49 -11.82 -2.58
C ASP A 164 -2.33 -11.84 -1.31
N ALA A 165 -2.08 -10.88 -0.40
CA ALA A 165 -2.84 -10.75 0.84
C ALA A 165 -4.34 -10.50 0.57
N TYR A 166 -4.67 -9.67 -0.42
CA TYR A 166 -6.05 -9.42 -0.81
C TYR A 166 -6.67 -10.62 -1.50
N ILE A 167 -5.96 -11.26 -2.44
CA ILE A 167 -6.42 -12.46 -3.14
C ILE A 167 -6.70 -13.58 -2.15
N ASN A 168 -5.79 -13.82 -1.20
CA ASN A 168 -5.97 -14.82 -0.15
C ASN A 168 -7.14 -14.51 0.77
N ALA A 169 -7.32 -13.23 1.16
CA ALA A 169 -8.45 -12.81 1.98
C ALA A 169 -9.79 -13.00 1.23
N MET A 170 -9.83 -12.71 -0.07
CA MET A 170 -11.00 -12.90 -0.92
C MET A 170 -11.32 -14.39 -1.10
N GLN A 171 -10.32 -15.23 -1.36
CA GLN A 171 -10.50 -16.69 -1.48
C GLN A 171 -10.98 -17.30 -0.16
N SER A 172 -10.42 -16.87 0.97
CA SER A 172 -10.85 -17.33 2.29
C SER A 172 -12.27 -16.91 2.62
N ALA A 173 -12.66 -15.67 2.29
CA ALA A 173 -14.03 -15.21 2.50
C ALA A 173 -15.04 -15.95 1.60
N ALA A 174 -14.64 -16.28 0.37
CA ALA A 174 -15.46 -17.04 -0.56
C ALA A 174 -15.64 -18.52 -0.12
N ALA A 175 -14.72 -19.07 0.66
CA ALA A 175 -14.83 -20.43 1.20
C ALA A 175 -15.90 -20.57 2.30
N ASP A 176 -16.25 -19.47 2.98
CA ASP A 176 -17.26 -19.44 4.06
C ASP A 176 -18.70 -19.17 3.54
N GLU A 177 -18.88 -18.84 2.25
CA GLU A 177 -20.20 -18.69 1.63
C GLU A 177 -20.72 -20.01 1.02
N PRO A 178 -22.04 -20.28 1.06
CA PRO A 178 -22.61 -21.46 0.42
C PRO A 178 -22.27 -21.46 -1.08
N SER A 179 -21.88 -22.64 -1.58
CA SER A 179 -21.24 -22.83 -2.89
C SER A 179 -21.98 -22.11 -4.03
N SER A 180 -21.43 -20.97 -4.46
CA SER A 180 -21.81 -20.27 -5.68
C SER A 180 -21.04 -20.86 -6.87
N LEU A 181 -21.58 -20.67 -8.08
CA LEU A 181 -20.92 -21.06 -9.34
C LEU A 181 -19.54 -20.40 -9.47
N PHE A 182 -19.37 -19.20 -8.92
CA PHE A 182 -18.09 -18.49 -8.90
C PHE A 182 -17.07 -19.16 -7.97
N THR A 183 -17.50 -19.65 -6.80
CA THR A 183 -16.64 -20.40 -5.88
C THR A 183 -16.17 -21.71 -6.51
N SER A 184 -17.06 -22.38 -7.23
CA SER A 184 -16.73 -23.60 -7.98
C SER A 184 -15.70 -23.32 -9.07
N PHE A 185 -15.83 -22.21 -9.80
CA PHE A 185 -14.86 -21.80 -10.82
C PHE A 185 -13.47 -21.50 -10.23
N LEU A 186 -13.41 -20.71 -9.14
CA LEU A 186 -12.14 -20.41 -8.46
C LEU A 186 -11.48 -21.65 -7.87
N ASN A 187 -12.27 -22.59 -7.35
CA ASN A 187 -11.77 -23.87 -6.85
C ASN A 187 -11.21 -24.76 -7.97
N ILE A 188 -11.79 -24.71 -9.18
CA ILE A 188 -11.26 -25.45 -10.33
C ILE A 188 -9.91 -24.88 -10.76
N ILE A 189 -9.78 -23.55 -10.83
CA ILE A 189 -8.50 -22.90 -11.18
C ILE A 189 -7.43 -23.24 -10.16
N SER A 190 -7.73 -23.08 -8.86
CA SER A 190 -6.74 -23.37 -7.81
C SER A 190 -6.37 -24.85 -7.75
N ALA A 191 -7.31 -25.77 -8.03
CA ALA A 191 -7.01 -27.19 -8.15
C ALA A 191 -6.14 -27.51 -9.39
N TYR A 192 -6.34 -26.80 -10.50
CA TYR A 192 -5.53 -26.95 -11.71
C TYR A 192 -4.09 -26.49 -11.48
N ASP A 193 -3.89 -25.32 -10.88
CA ASP A 193 -2.56 -24.79 -10.57
C ASP A 193 -1.80 -25.73 -9.61
N LYS A 194 -2.49 -26.20 -8.57
CA LYS A 194 -1.92 -27.15 -7.60
C LYS A 194 -1.61 -28.52 -8.22
N LYS A 195 -2.33 -28.91 -9.28
CA LYS A 195 -2.04 -30.14 -10.04
C LYS A 195 -0.77 -29.96 -10.89
N ILE A 196 -0.62 -28.83 -11.58
CA ILE A 196 0.59 -28.51 -12.35
C ILE A 196 1.82 -28.47 -11.43
N GLU A 197 1.71 -27.87 -10.25
CA GLU A 197 2.79 -27.78 -9.27
C GLU A 197 3.19 -29.18 -8.72
N ASN A 198 2.23 -30.07 -8.54
CA ASN A 198 2.48 -31.47 -8.15
C ASN A 198 3.04 -32.32 -9.29
N GLU A 199 2.68 -32.05 -10.54
CA GLU A 199 3.21 -32.75 -11.72
C GLU A 199 4.65 -32.30 -12.03
N THR A 200 4.97 -31.02 -11.85
CA THR A 200 6.33 -30.49 -12.00
C THR A 200 7.29 -30.97 -10.91
N THR A 201 6.82 -31.17 -9.67
CA THR A 201 7.66 -31.67 -8.56
C THR A 201 7.86 -33.19 -8.57
N LYS A 202 7.04 -33.97 -9.30
CA LYS A 202 7.12 -35.43 -9.39
C LYS A 202 7.80 -35.99 -10.64
N SER A 203 8.21 -35.15 -11.59
CA SER A 203 8.92 -35.66 -12.77
C SER A 203 10.37 -35.99 -12.42
N ALA A 204 10.65 -37.29 -12.22
CA ALA A 204 11.99 -37.82 -11.96
C ALA A 204 12.89 -37.92 -13.21
N LEU A 205 12.40 -37.51 -14.39
CA LEU A 205 13.13 -37.59 -15.67
C LEU A 205 12.63 -36.50 -16.62
N THR A 206 13.27 -35.32 -16.62
CA THR A 206 13.45 -34.45 -17.80
C THR A 206 14.22 -33.20 -17.39
N GLY A 207 15.23 -32.82 -18.18
CA GLY A 207 16.18 -31.73 -17.92
C GLY A 207 15.55 -30.33 -17.75
N THR A 208 16.39 -29.39 -17.32
CA THR A 208 16.02 -28.00 -17.05
C THR A 208 15.39 -27.33 -18.27
N ARG A 209 14.09 -27.04 -18.18
CA ARG A 209 13.37 -26.17 -19.13
C ARG A 209 13.75 -24.71 -18.86
N ILE A 210 14.22 -24.02 -19.91
CA ILE A 210 14.58 -22.59 -19.85
C ILE A 210 13.46 -21.73 -20.48
N ASP A 211 12.61 -22.29 -21.36
CA ASP A 211 11.43 -21.63 -21.97
C ASP A 211 10.46 -22.66 -22.59
N GLU A 212 9.25 -22.25 -22.98
CA GLU A 212 8.15 -23.08 -23.53
C GLU A 212 8.59 -24.00 -24.68
N ASN A 213 9.60 -23.59 -25.46
CA ASN A 213 10.04 -24.30 -26.66
C ASN A 213 11.48 -24.83 -26.65
N THR A 214 12.22 -24.77 -25.53
CA THR A 214 13.60 -25.27 -25.51
C THR A 214 13.92 -26.15 -24.30
N VAL A 215 14.34 -27.38 -24.57
CA VAL A 215 14.91 -28.32 -23.60
C VAL A 215 16.35 -28.63 -24.03
N ILE A 216 17.29 -28.45 -23.10
CA ILE A 216 18.67 -28.93 -23.27
C ILE A 216 18.76 -30.27 -22.54
N LEU A 217 19.19 -31.31 -23.25
CA LEU A 217 19.55 -32.62 -22.71
C LEU A 217 20.95 -32.60 -22.10
#